data_AF-A0A7E4VC55-F1
#
_entry.id   AF-A0A7E4VC55-F1
#
_cell.length_a   1.000
_cell.length_b   1.000
_cell.length_c   1.000
_cell.angle_alpha   90.00
_cell.angle_beta   90.00
_cell.angle_gamma   90.00
#
_symmetry.space_group_name_H-M   'P 1'
#
loop_
_entity.id
_entity.type
_entity.pdbx_description
1 polymer ?
#
loop_
_entity_poly.entity_id
_entity_poly.type
_entity_poly.pdbx_seq_one_letter_code
_entity_poly.pdbx_strand_id
1 'polypeptide(L)'
;MKLCSRLIALALLAATGALAQMVVMDREGCGETKGCLFKPAGCDPMRDCTIGIIFYVSGLNLLSIQVVATMLLPPPPLQYIAIGFSQDSSMGDDMITECVISPVADEFSMEPEVFVSYNIGKSNDRTYLNETEQNILIRDVKGEAVNGRISCQWAQQIIPQIPSHGGRLWNLNRKYYVLGATGSAQPDEVNAHDTSMGSHFYPMVSARPINPSVIGEKIYDLPPPYVAPPKPTTPVPPPTSPKPKPSKKNSANGSSSGLALPLFISIFLYCFKLIL
;
A
#
# COMPACT_ATOMS: atom_id res chain seq x y z
N MET A 1 48.26 53.86 15.92
CA MET A 1 48.15 52.40 15.71
C MET A 1 46.68 52.01 15.88
N LYS A 2 45.91 51.97 14.78
CA LYS A 2 45.25 50.78 14.19
C LYS A 2 44.31 50.07 15.19
N LEU A 3 43.02 50.39 15.22
CA LEU A 3 41.96 49.88 14.32
C LEU A 3 41.91 48.34 14.30
N CYS A 4 41.00 47.74 15.08
CA CYS A 4 40.39 46.47 14.69
C CYS A 4 39.03 46.32 15.37
N SER A 5 38.03 46.92 14.71
CA SER A 5 36.65 46.48 14.76
C SER A 5 36.57 45.00 14.39
N ARG A 6 35.96 44.17 15.23
CA ARG A 6 35.42 42.86 14.86
C ARG A 6 34.08 42.62 15.54
N LEU A 7 33.07 43.32 15.02
CA LEU A 7 31.78 42.68 14.74
C LEU A 7 32.03 41.63 13.64
N ILE A 8 31.68 40.36 13.86
CA ILE A 8 31.15 39.43 12.84
C ILE A 8 30.47 38.28 13.61
N ALA A 9 29.14 38.33 13.53
CA ALA A 9 28.16 37.25 13.50
C ALA A 9 28.39 36.01 14.37
N LEU A 10 27.66 35.97 15.48
CA LEU A 10 27.14 34.73 16.06
C LEU A 10 26.15 34.14 15.05
N ALA A 11 26.62 33.29 14.13
CA ALA A 11 25.73 32.45 13.35
C ALA A 11 25.20 31.36 14.29
N LEU A 12 24.05 31.61 14.94
CA LEU A 12 23.22 30.51 15.41
C LEU A 12 22.83 29.71 14.17
N LEU A 13 23.48 28.57 13.96
CA LEU A 13 22.86 27.49 13.21
C LEU A 13 21.60 27.12 14.00
N ALA A 14 20.47 27.72 13.62
CA ALA A 14 19.18 27.10 13.86
C ALA A 14 19.15 25.85 12.99
N ALA A 15 19.72 24.76 13.51
CA ALA A 15 19.38 23.43 13.07
C ALA A 15 17.90 23.23 13.40
N THR A 16 17.04 23.77 12.53
CA THR A 16 15.65 23.37 12.43
C THR A 16 15.69 21.98 11.78
N GLY A 17 16.15 21.00 12.56
CA GLY A 17 15.85 19.61 12.28
C GLY A 17 14.34 19.55 12.21
N ALA A 18 13.81 19.19 11.04
CA ALA A 18 12.43 18.76 10.95
C ALA A 18 12.28 17.68 12.01
N LEU A 19 11.55 18.00 13.09
CA LEU A 19 11.17 17.00 14.08
C LEU A 19 10.35 15.99 13.28
N ALA A 20 10.96 14.85 12.94
CA ALA A 20 10.24 13.71 12.42
C ALA A 20 9.07 13.49 13.38
N GLN A 21 7.85 13.64 12.85
CA GLN A 21 6.65 13.49 13.66
C GLN A 21 6.54 12.01 14.02
N MET A 22 6.98 11.69 15.23
CA MET A 22 6.89 10.35 15.82
C MET A 22 5.44 9.85 15.73
N VAL A 23 5.25 8.58 15.35
CA VAL A 23 3.94 7.94 15.32
C VAL A 23 3.55 7.62 16.76
N VAL A 24 2.79 8.52 17.37
CA VAL A 24 2.29 8.34 18.74
C VAL A 24 0.98 7.56 18.69
N MET A 25 0.99 6.38 19.31
CA MET A 25 -0.19 5.56 19.54
C MET A 25 -0.55 5.59 21.02
N ASP A 26 -1.76 6.03 21.34
CA ASP A 26 -2.28 6.05 22.71
C ASP A 26 -3.58 5.24 22.80
N ARG A 27 -3.88 4.76 24.01
CA ARG A 27 -5.08 3.94 24.27
C ARG A 27 -6.31 4.78 24.62
N GLU A 28 -6.20 6.09 24.68
CA GLU A 28 -7.30 6.97 25.04
C GLU A 28 -8.39 6.91 23.97
N GLY A 29 -9.64 6.72 24.40
CA GLY A 29 -10.79 6.53 23.50
C GLY A 29 -10.95 5.12 22.93
N CYS A 30 -10.08 4.16 23.25
CA CYS A 30 -10.26 2.77 22.81
C CYS A 30 -11.58 2.16 23.32
N GLY A 31 -12.40 1.68 22.39
CA GLY A 31 -13.72 1.10 22.68
C GLY A 31 -14.87 2.12 22.67
N GLU A 32 -14.55 3.41 22.60
CA GLU A 32 -15.53 4.51 22.53
C GLU A 32 -15.41 5.24 21.19
N THR A 33 -14.32 5.97 21.00
CA THR A 33 -14.04 6.79 19.81
C THR A 33 -12.97 6.18 18.89
N LYS A 34 -12.22 5.18 19.39
CA LYS A 34 -11.19 4.46 18.62
C LYS A 34 -11.44 2.95 18.66
N GLY A 35 -11.22 2.30 17.52
CA GLY A 35 -11.18 0.85 17.39
C GLY A 35 -9.76 0.39 17.67
N CYS A 36 -9.57 -0.47 18.66
CA CYS A 36 -8.25 -0.86 19.11
C CYS A 36 -8.11 -2.37 19.21
N LEU A 37 -7.03 -2.91 18.63
CA LEU A 37 -6.63 -4.30 18.74
C LEU A 37 -5.17 -4.35 19.15
N PHE A 38 -4.87 -5.12 20.19
CA PHE A 38 -3.55 -5.20 20.76
C PHE A 38 -3.19 -6.66 21.04
N LYS A 39 -1.96 -7.03 20.67
CA LYS A 39 -1.36 -8.34 20.97
C LYS A 39 -0.03 -8.12 21.69
N PRO A 40 0.17 -8.68 22.90
CA PRO A 40 -0.84 -9.36 23.72
C PRO A 40 -1.97 -8.41 24.15
N ALA A 41 -3.13 -8.97 24.53
CA ALA A 41 -4.27 -8.13 24.93
C ALA A 41 -3.88 -7.21 26.10
N GLY A 42 -4.14 -5.90 25.94
CA GLY A 42 -3.90 -4.89 26.98
C GLY A 42 -2.48 -4.34 27.07
N CYS A 43 -1.57 -4.72 26.16
CA CYS A 43 -0.26 -4.09 26.04
C CYS A 43 -0.37 -2.59 25.72
N ASP A 44 0.73 -1.86 25.98
CA ASP A 44 0.97 -0.50 25.57
C ASP A 44 1.62 -0.51 24.16
N PRO A 45 0.97 0.10 23.14
CA PRO A 45 1.47 0.11 21.77
C PRO A 45 2.87 0.71 21.65
N MET A 46 3.24 1.65 22.52
CA MET A 46 4.54 2.32 22.51
C MET A 46 5.61 1.59 23.33
N ARG A 47 5.28 0.48 24.02
CA ARG A 47 6.22 -0.20 24.92
C ARG A 47 6.34 -1.69 24.68
N ASP A 48 5.25 -2.44 24.73
CA ASP A 48 5.27 -3.91 24.87
C ASP A 48 4.30 -4.67 23.95
N CYS A 49 3.58 -4.01 23.05
CA CYS A 49 2.80 -4.72 22.03
C CYS A 49 3.68 -5.43 20.99
N THR A 50 3.36 -6.68 20.66
CA THR A 50 3.89 -7.36 19.47
C THR A 50 3.29 -6.78 18.20
N ILE A 51 1.96 -6.59 18.21
CA ILE A 51 1.19 -5.97 17.13
C ILE A 51 0.12 -5.10 17.80
N GLY A 52 -0.01 -3.86 17.37
CA GLY A 52 -1.05 -2.94 17.79
C GLY A 52 -1.70 -2.28 16.59
N ILE A 53 -3.01 -2.12 16.61
CA ILE A 53 -3.80 -1.43 15.59
C ILE A 53 -4.77 -0.50 16.31
N ILE A 54 -4.79 0.75 15.88
CA ILE A 54 -5.76 1.77 16.28
C ILE A 54 -6.34 2.37 15.02
N PHE A 55 -7.66 2.48 14.93
CA PHE A 55 -8.32 3.17 13.83
C PHE A 55 -9.53 3.97 14.29
N TYR A 56 -9.78 5.08 13.61
CA TYR A 56 -10.90 5.97 13.90
C TYR A 56 -11.17 6.88 12.69
N VAL A 57 -12.42 7.35 12.56
CA VAL A 57 -12.80 8.33 11.56
C VAL A 57 -12.20 9.68 11.94
N SER A 58 -11.31 10.19 11.10
CA SER A 58 -10.57 11.43 11.33
C SER A 58 -11.10 12.62 10.51
N GLY A 59 -12.02 12.37 9.59
CA GLY A 59 -12.61 13.41 8.74
C GLY A 59 -13.62 12.87 7.75
N LEU A 60 -14.07 13.75 6.84
CA LEU A 60 -15.01 13.39 5.78
C LEU A 60 -14.43 12.27 4.91
N ASN A 61 -15.09 11.11 4.94
CA ASN A 61 -14.66 9.91 4.21
C ASN A 61 -13.24 9.43 4.56
N LEU A 62 -12.67 9.77 5.72
CA LEU A 62 -11.31 9.40 6.10
C LEU A 62 -11.27 8.54 7.36
N LEU A 63 -10.66 7.37 7.24
CA LEU A 63 -10.30 6.48 8.33
C LEU A 63 -8.81 6.65 8.61
N SER A 64 -8.46 7.19 9.77
CA SER A 64 -7.07 7.15 10.25
C SER A 64 -6.77 5.76 10.79
N ILE A 65 -5.62 5.23 10.40
CA ILE A 65 -5.11 3.94 10.83
C ILE A 65 -3.70 4.18 11.37
N GLN A 66 -3.45 3.66 12.57
CA GLN A 66 -2.16 3.62 13.22
C GLN A 66 -1.84 2.17 13.56
N VAL A 67 -0.63 1.73 13.23
CA VAL A 67 -0.19 0.36 13.49
C VAL A 67 1.23 0.35 14.04
N VAL A 68 1.52 -0.65 14.88
CA VAL A 68 2.84 -0.90 15.43
C VAL A 68 3.11 -2.39 15.46
N ALA A 69 4.36 -2.78 15.24
CA ALA A 69 4.82 -4.13 15.49
C ALA A 69 6.27 -4.17 15.99
N THR A 70 6.61 -5.25 16.67
CA THR A 70 8.00 -5.56 17.01
C THR A 70 8.80 -5.87 15.75
N MET A 71 10.04 -5.40 15.68
CA MET A 71 10.95 -5.73 14.58
C MET A 71 11.26 -7.23 14.55
N LEU A 72 11.35 -7.80 13.35
CA LEU A 72 11.81 -9.17 13.18
C LEU A 72 13.31 -9.28 13.44
N LEU A 73 13.75 -10.43 13.98
CA LEU A 73 15.15 -10.72 14.25
C LEU A 73 15.55 -12.04 13.59
N PRO A 74 16.60 -12.06 12.73
CA PRO A 74 17.35 -10.90 12.24
C PRO A 74 16.49 -9.94 11.40
N PRO A 75 16.82 -8.63 11.33
CA PRO A 75 16.02 -7.67 10.60
C PRO A 75 16.07 -7.95 9.08
N PRO A 76 14.92 -8.12 8.41
CA PRO A 76 14.87 -8.20 6.96
C PRO A 76 15.14 -6.82 6.34
N PRO A 77 15.46 -6.74 5.02
CA PRO A 77 15.60 -5.46 4.33
C PRO A 77 14.33 -4.60 4.41
N LEU A 78 13.15 -5.22 4.33
CA LEU A 78 11.85 -4.57 4.51
C LEU A 78 10.97 -5.42 5.44
N GLN A 79 10.21 -4.75 6.28
CA GLN A 79 9.19 -5.36 7.14
C GLN A 79 7.85 -4.65 6.91
N TYR A 80 6.76 -5.42 6.91
CA TYR A 80 5.42 -4.86 6.80
C TYR A 80 4.62 -4.98 8.10
N ILE A 81 3.64 -4.10 8.26
CA ILE A 81 2.50 -4.29 9.16
C ILE A 81 1.23 -4.07 8.36
N ALA A 82 0.32 -5.03 8.45
CA ALA A 82 -0.93 -5.03 7.71
C ALA A 82 -2.14 -4.98 8.64
N ILE A 83 -3.15 -4.22 8.23
CA ILE A 83 -4.52 -4.32 8.71
C ILE A 83 -5.37 -4.97 7.61
N GLY A 84 -6.17 -5.95 7.99
CA GLY A 84 -7.11 -6.60 7.09
C GLY A 84 -8.56 -6.37 7.50
N PHE A 85 -9.43 -6.21 6.52
CA PHE A 85 -10.87 -6.20 6.68
C PHE A 85 -11.42 -7.47 6.06
N SER A 86 -11.99 -8.34 6.89
CA SER A 86 -12.51 -9.64 6.49
C SER A 86 -14.00 -9.78 6.81
N GLN A 87 -14.70 -10.60 6.04
CA GLN A 87 -16.10 -10.94 6.31
C GLN A 87 -16.23 -12.07 7.35
N ASP A 88 -15.15 -12.79 7.64
CA ASP A 88 -15.08 -13.83 8.66
C ASP A 88 -13.81 -13.69 9.53
N SER A 89 -13.63 -14.58 10.51
CA SER A 89 -12.52 -14.48 11.47
C SER A 89 -11.22 -15.15 10.99
N SER A 90 -11.10 -15.47 9.70
CA SER A 90 -9.96 -16.15 9.09
C SER A 90 -9.46 -15.37 7.86
N MET A 91 -8.15 -15.39 7.65
CA MET A 91 -7.57 -14.94 6.38
C MET A 91 -8.09 -15.79 5.22
N GLY A 92 -8.53 -15.17 4.13
CA GLY A 92 -9.12 -15.89 3.00
C GLY A 92 -9.51 -14.99 1.84
N ASP A 93 -10.46 -14.11 2.08
CA ASP A 93 -11.06 -13.22 1.09
C ASP A 93 -11.15 -11.86 1.79
N ASP A 94 -10.05 -11.11 1.74
CA ASP A 94 -9.85 -9.96 2.62
C ASP A 94 -9.28 -8.78 1.84
N MET A 95 -9.82 -7.59 2.07
CA MET A 95 -9.16 -6.34 1.69
C MET A 95 -8.09 -6.00 2.72
N ILE A 96 -6.86 -5.81 2.27
CA ILE A 96 -5.71 -5.53 3.12
C ILE A 96 -5.13 -4.16 2.78
N THR A 97 -4.69 -3.45 3.82
CA THR A 97 -3.80 -2.29 3.67
C THR A 97 -2.56 -2.52 4.53
N GLU A 98 -1.39 -2.35 3.94
CA GLU A 98 -0.10 -2.71 4.53
C GLU A 98 0.88 -1.55 4.43
N CYS A 99 1.55 -1.23 5.53
CA CYS A 99 2.69 -0.32 5.54
C CYS A 99 3.99 -1.12 5.46
N VAL A 100 4.86 -0.79 4.52
CA VAL A 100 6.17 -1.40 4.32
C VAL A 100 7.23 -0.36 4.64
N ILE A 101 8.21 -0.74 5.47
CA ILE A 101 9.29 0.16 5.92
C ILE A 101 10.60 -0.63 6.09
N SER A 102 11.73 0.04 5.96
CA SER A 102 13.02 -0.52 6.39
C SER A 102 13.08 -0.55 7.93
N PRO A 103 13.25 -1.71 8.58
CA PRO A 103 13.40 -1.78 10.03
C PRO A 103 14.78 -1.30 10.50
N VAL A 104 15.73 -1.10 9.58
CA VAL A 104 17.06 -0.55 9.86
C VAL A 104 17.12 0.86 9.30
N ALA A 105 17.19 1.83 10.20
CA ALA A 105 17.36 3.23 9.83
C ALA A 105 18.84 3.51 9.48
N ASP A 106 19.17 3.52 8.20
CA ASP A 106 20.40 4.08 7.62
C ASP A 106 20.11 5.20 6.60
N GLU A 107 21.14 5.84 6.04
CA GLU A 107 20.98 6.93 5.07
C GLU A 107 20.26 6.51 3.77
N PHE A 108 20.11 5.22 3.51
CA PHE A 108 19.41 4.66 2.35
C PHE A 108 18.05 4.08 2.71
N SER A 109 17.58 4.31 3.94
CA SER A 109 16.25 3.85 4.38
C SER A 109 15.18 4.38 3.45
N MET A 110 14.37 3.47 2.94
CA MET A 110 13.18 3.86 2.20
C MET A 110 12.19 4.52 3.14
N GLU A 111 11.58 5.61 2.66
CA GLU A 111 10.39 6.18 3.28
C GLU A 111 9.29 5.11 3.37
N PRO A 112 8.47 5.14 4.42
CA PRO A 112 7.37 4.19 4.59
C PRO A 112 6.38 4.32 3.43
N GLU A 113 6.00 3.19 2.85
CA GLU A 113 5.04 3.12 1.76
C GLU A 113 3.84 2.27 2.16
N VAL A 114 2.64 2.72 1.78
CA VAL A 114 1.39 2.01 2.08
C VAL A 114 0.80 1.44 0.80
N PHE A 115 0.63 0.12 0.77
CA PHE A 115 -0.01 -0.58 -0.32
C PHE A 115 -1.40 -1.05 0.08
N VAL A 116 -2.27 -1.20 -0.92
CA VAL A 116 -3.49 -1.97 -0.79
C VAL A 116 -3.32 -3.30 -1.50
N SER A 117 -3.75 -4.37 -0.87
CA SER A 117 -3.62 -5.73 -1.36
C SER A 117 -4.90 -6.51 -1.08
N TYR A 118 -4.97 -7.72 -1.61
CA TYR A 118 -6.12 -8.58 -1.47
C TYR A 118 -5.66 -10.00 -1.21
N ASN A 119 -6.27 -10.66 -0.23
CA ASN A 119 -6.01 -12.06 0.04
C ASN A 119 -6.92 -12.95 -0.78
N ILE A 120 -6.35 -14.02 -1.33
CA ILE A 120 -7.08 -15.13 -1.93
C ILE A 120 -6.56 -16.42 -1.29
N GLY A 121 -7.38 -17.04 -0.44
CA GLY A 121 -6.97 -18.14 0.42
C GLY A 121 -5.89 -17.70 1.42
N LYS A 122 -4.68 -18.25 1.28
CA LYS A 122 -3.53 -17.93 2.16
C LYS A 122 -2.43 -17.16 1.42
N SER A 123 -2.74 -16.66 0.23
CA SER A 123 -1.86 -15.85 -0.61
C SER A 123 -2.33 -14.40 -0.61
N ASN A 124 -1.38 -13.48 -0.71
CA ASN A 124 -1.62 -12.05 -0.85
C ASN A 124 -1.19 -11.61 -2.24
N ASP A 125 -1.91 -10.65 -2.81
CA ASP A 125 -1.58 -10.03 -4.07
C ASP A 125 -1.86 -8.52 -4.00
N ARG A 126 -0.92 -7.68 -4.41
CA ARG A 126 -1.09 -6.22 -4.34
C ARG A 126 -2.03 -5.74 -5.43
N THR A 127 -2.93 -4.83 -5.06
CA THR A 127 -3.82 -4.18 -6.01
C THR A 127 -3.07 -2.99 -6.61
N TYR A 128 -2.74 -3.07 -7.90
CA TYR A 128 -2.02 -2.00 -8.59
C TYR A 128 -2.89 -0.74 -8.68
N LEU A 129 -2.45 0.33 -8.01
CA LEU A 129 -3.00 1.67 -8.14
C LEU A 129 -2.01 2.56 -8.89
N ASN A 130 -2.50 3.37 -9.81
CA ASN A 130 -1.67 4.45 -10.35
C ASN A 130 -1.51 5.58 -9.31
N GLU A 131 -0.56 6.48 -9.53
CA GLU A 131 -0.26 7.59 -8.60
C GLU A 131 -1.49 8.44 -8.24
N THR A 132 -2.39 8.70 -9.20
CA THR A 132 -3.60 9.47 -8.92
C THR A 132 -4.56 8.71 -8.02
N GLU A 133 -4.75 7.41 -8.29
CA GLU A 133 -5.61 6.55 -7.46
C GLU A 133 -5.05 6.38 -6.04
N GLN A 134 -3.73 6.19 -5.93
CA GLN A 134 -3.02 6.10 -4.65
C GLN A 134 -3.23 7.38 -3.82
N ASN A 135 -3.04 8.56 -4.41
CA ASN A 135 -3.22 9.85 -3.72
C ASN A 135 -4.68 10.20 -3.39
N ILE A 136 -5.64 9.57 -4.08
CA ILE A 136 -7.07 9.67 -3.73
C ILE A 136 -7.38 8.78 -2.52
N LEU A 137 -6.90 7.53 -2.54
CA LEU A 137 -7.25 6.52 -1.55
C LEU A 137 -6.48 6.68 -0.22
N ILE A 138 -5.18 6.96 -0.28
CA ILE A 138 -4.25 6.96 0.85
C ILE A 138 -3.59 8.33 1.00
N ARG A 139 -3.49 8.83 2.24
CA ARG A 139 -2.89 10.13 2.58
C ARG A 139 -2.16 10.07 3.92
N ASP A 140 -1.39 11.12 4.21
CA ASP A 140 -0.77 11.37 5.51
C ASP A 140 0.07 10.19 6.02
N VAL A 141 0.77 9.52 5.10
CA VAL A 141 1.63 8.37 5.42
C VAL A 141 2.82 8.84 6.25
N LYS A 142 3.01 8.19 7.39
CA LYS A 142 4.14 8.36 8.30
C LYS A 142 4.55 6.99 8.79
N GLY A 143 5.81 6.86 9.13
CA GLY A 143 6.32 5.62 9.68
C GLY A 143 7.73 5.80 10.21
N GLU A 144 8.09 4.94 11.15
CA GLU A 144 9.37 4.99 11.83
C GLU A 144 9.79 3.61 12.35
N ALA A 145 11.09 3.43 12.48
CA ALA A 145 11.75 2.23 12.96
C ALA A 145 12.62 2.60 14.17
N VAL A 146 12.06 2.53 15.37
CA VAL A 146 12.70 3.05 16.60
C VAL A 146 12.53 2.05 17.76
N ASN A 147 13.56 1.87 18.58
CA ASN A 147 13.52 1.04 19.79
C ASN A 147 13.03 -0.41 19.55
N GLY A 148 13.46 -1.04 18.47
CA GLY A 148 13.09 -2.42 18.15
C GLY A 148 11.64 -2.57 17.66
N ARG A 149 11.01 -1.48 17.22
CA ARG A 149 9.62 -1.44 16.75
C ARG A 149 9.52 -0.68 15.43
N ILE A 150 8.62 -1.13 14.58
CA ILE A 150 8.18 -0.36 13.43
C ILE A 150 6.76 0.13 13.70
N SER A 151 6.51 1.40 13.39
CA SER A 151 5.21 2.05 13.56
C SER A 151 4.84 2.77 12.27
N CYS A 152 3.57 2.75 11.89
CA CYS A 152 3.07 3.53 10.76
C CYS A 152 1.72 4.18 11.08
N GLN A 153 1.46 5.30 10.43
CA GLN A 153 0.18 5.98 10.40
C GLN A 153 -0.16 6.39 8.98
N TRP A 154 -1.43 6.25 8.60
CA TRP A 154 -1.95 6.84 7.37
C TRP A 154 -3.46 7.11 7.51
N ALA A 155 -4.01 7.85 6.55
CA ALA A 155 -5.44 8.01 6.35
C ALA A 155 -5.86 7.28 5.06
N GLN A 156 -6.97 6.55 5.12
CA GLN A 156 -7.55 5.84 3.99
C GLN A 156 -9.00 6.25 3.78
N GLN A 157 -9.48 6.28 2.53
CA GLN A 157 -10.90 6.52 2.28
C GLN A 157 -11.81 5.40 2.81
N ILE A 158 -12.89 5.77 3.49
CA ILE A 158 -13.91 4.83 3.97
C ILE A 158 -14.68 4.24 2.78
N ILE A 159 -15.11 5.11 1.85
CA ILE A 159 -15.71 4.73 0.57
C ILE A 159 -14.73 5.15 -0.53
N PRO A 160 -14.00 4.20 -1.13
CA PRO A 160 -13.07 4.49 -2.22
C PRO A 160 -13.75 5.25 -3.36
N GLN A 161 -13.15 6.37 -3.75
CA GLN A 161 -13.59 7.23 -4.87
C GLN A 161 -12.79 6.93 -6.15
N ILE A 162 -12.44 5.66 -6.33
CA ILE A 162 -11.68 5.11 -7.46
C ILE A 162 -12.32 3.78 -7.91
N PRO A 163 -11.98 3.25 -9.09
CA PRO A 163 -12.46 1.93 -9.52
C PRO A 163 -12.18 0.86 -8.46
N SER A 164 -13.06 -0.13 -8.35
CA SER A 164 -12.93 -1.19 -7.33
C SER A 164 -11.84 -2.22 -7.63
N HIS A 165 -11.12 -2.08 -8.76
CA HIS A 165 -10.06 -3.00 -9.20
C HIS A 165 -10.47 -4.47 -9.15
N GLY A 166 -11.58 -4.81 -9.82
CA GLY A 166 -12.11 -6.18 -9.81
C GLY A 166 -12.80 -6.58 -8.52
N GLY A 167 -13.22 -5.61 -7.69
CA GLY A 167 -13.88 -5.86 -6.40
C GLY A 167 -12.94 -6.02 -5.21
N ARG A 168 -11.65 -5.69 -5.40
CA ARG A 168 -10.60 -5.81 -4.38
C ARG A 168 -10.57 -4.65 -3.39
N LEU A 169 -11.13 -3.49 -3.78
CA LEU A 169 -11.28 -2.34 -2.90
C LEU A 169 -12.71 -2.26 -2.38
N TRP A 170 -12.85 -2.29 -1.06
CA TRP A 170 -14.13 -2.39 -0.37
C TRP A 170 -14.59 -1.08 0.25
N ASN A 171 -15.90 -0.99 0.44
CA ASN A 171 -16.53 0.05 1.25
C ASN A 171 -16.41 -0.33 2.74
N LEU A 172 -15.70 0.49 3.52
CA LEU A 172 -15.46 0.31 4.95
C LEU A 172 -16.62 0.80 5.84
N ASN A 173 -17.75 1.25 5.26
CA ASN A 173 -19.02 1.45 5.97
C ASN A 173 -19.84 0.16 6.05
N ARG A 174 -19.20 -0.90 6.53
CA ARG A 174 -19.79 -2.22 6.80
C ARG A 174 -19.06 -2.86 7.96
N LYS A 175 -19.64 -3.91 8.54
CA LYS A 175 -19.00 -4.67 9.61
C LYS A 175 -17.99 -5.67 9.02
N TYR A 176 -16.77 -5.66 9.54
CA TYR A 176 -15.69 -6.59 9.18
C TYR A 176 -15.01 -7.11 10.45
N TYR A 177 -14.52 -8.34 10.42
CA TYR A 177 -13.45 -8.72 11.34
C TYR A 177 -12.20 -7.95 10.94
N VAL A 178 -11.51 -7.41 11.93
CA VAL A 178 -10.25 -6.68 11.73
C VAL A 178 -9.10 -7.63 12.01
N LEU A 179 -8.26 -7.86 11.01
CA LEU A 179 -7.08 -8.71 11.08
C LEU A 179 -5.84 -7.83 11.23
N GLY A 180 -4.82 -8.35 11.91
CA GLY A 180 -3.52 -7.69 12.05
C GLY A 180 -2.37 -8.67 11.92
N ALA A 181 -1.39 -8.35 11.08
CA ALA A 181 -0.23 -9.20 10.83
C ALA A 181 1.05 -8.38 10.58
N THR A 182 2.20 -8.99 10.80
CA THR A 182 3.51 -8.44 10.43
C THR A 182 4.39 -9.56 9.87
N GLY A 183 5.30 -9.22 8.98
CA GLY A 183 6.21 -10.14 8.32
C GLY A 183 7.29 -9.41 7.53
N SER A 184 8.21 -10.14 6.92
CA SER A 184 9.17 -9.54 5.98
C SER A 184 8.49 -9.19 4.66
N ALA A 185 8.98 -8.15 3.98
CA ALA A 185 8.49 -7.73 2.68
C ALA A 185 9.61 -7.73 1.63
N GLN A 186 9.20 -7.72 0.37
CA GLN A 186 9.99 -7.39 -0.80
C GLN A 186 9.36 -6.16 -1.47
N PRO A 187 10.07 -5.52 -2.44
CA PRO A 187 9.55 -4.32 -3.09
C PRO A 187 8.18 -4.49 -3.73
N ASP A 188 7.85 -5.68 -4.23
CA ASP A 188 6.62 -5.99 -4.98
C ASP A 188 5.65 -6.95 -4.27
N GLU A 189 6.08 -7.61 -3.19
CA GLU A 189 5.28 -8.60 -2.47
C GLU A 189 5.52 -8.59 -0.95
N VAL A 190 4.63 -9.22 -0.20
CA VAL A 190 4.80 -9.49 1.24
C VAL A 190 4.97 -10.98 1.47
N ASN A 191 5.88 -11.36 2.37
CA ASN A 191 6.04 -12.77 2.74
C ASN A 191 4.97 -13.19 3.75
N ALA A 192 4.76 -14.49 3.87
CA ALA A 192 3.89 -15.06 4.89
C ALA A 192 4.30 -14.58 6.29
N HIS A 193 3.33 -14.09 7.06
CA HIS A 193 3.51 -13.84 8.48
C HIS A 193 3.72 -15.18 9.23
N ASP A 194 4.11 -15.12 10.50
CA ASP A 194 4.28 -16.32 11.31
C ASP A 194 2.95 -17.11 11.41
N THR A 195 3.01 -18.41 11.14
CA THR A 195 1.85 -19.32 11.14
C THR A 195 1.80 -20.22 12.37
N SER A 196 2.82 -20.18 13.23
CA SER A 196 2.85 -20.93 14.48
C SER A 196 1.94 -20.30 15.51
N MET A 197 0.86 -20.98 15.90
CA MET A 197 -0.14 -20.46 16.86
C MET A 197 0.44 -19.99 18.19
N GLY A 198 1.54 -20.61 18.65
CA GLY A 198 2.22 -20.24 19.89
C GLY A 198 3.23 -19.10 19.74
N SER A 199 3.45 -18.61 18.51
CA SER A 199 4.40 -17.55 18.26
C SER A 199 3.90 -16.21 18.77
N HIS A 200 4.85 -15.43 19.31
CA HIS A 200 4.65 -14.03 19.63
C HIS A 200 4.14 -13.26 18.40
N PHE A 201 4.67 -13.56 17.21
CA PHE A 201 4.34 -12.89 15.94
C PHE A 201 3.11 -13.47 15.21
N TYR A 202 2.42 -14.44 15.79
CA TYR A 202 1.19 -14.96 15.19
C TYR A 202 0.18 -13.82 14.98
N PRO A 203 -0.58 -13.77 13.88
CA PRO A 203 -1.51 -12.67 13.60
C PRO A 203 -2.61 -12.55 14.68
N MET A 204 -3.32 -11.42 14.65
CA MET A 204 -4.46 -11.15 15.51
C MET A 204 -5.74 -10.92 14.69
N VAL A 205 -6.88 -11.17 15.32
CA VAL A 205 -8.21 -10.96 14.75
C VAL A 205 -9.12 -10.35 15.84
N SER A 206 -10.01 -9.43 15.46
CA SER A 206 -11.01 -8.91 16.38
C SER A 206 -11.95 -10.01 16.86
N ALA A 207 -12.36 -9.96 18.13
CA ALA A 207 -13.30 -10.96 18.67
C ALA A 207 -14.70 -10.89 18.03
N ARG A 208 -15.03 -9.77 17.39
CA ARG A 208 -16.32 -9.52 16.72
C ARG A 208 -16.13 -8.63 15.50
N PRO A 209 -17.08 -8.61 14.56
CA PRO A 209 -17.09 -7.64 13.49
C PRO A 209 -17.24 -6.21 14.00
N ILE A 210 -16.53 -5.28 13.38
CA ILE A 210 -16.48 -3.86 13.68
C ILE A 210 -16.82 -3.10 12.40
N ASN A 211 -17.63 -2.03 12.46
CA ASN A 211 -17.80 -1.12 11.33
C ASN A 211 -16.85 0.07 11.50
N PRO A 212 -15.77 0.18 10.70
CA PRO A 212 -14.79 1.26 10.82
C PRO A 212 -15.37 2.67 10.69
N SER A 213 -16.44 2.84 9.89
CA SER A 213 -17.00 4.16 9.60
C SER A 213 -17.84 4.79 10.71
N VAL A 214 -18.15 4.05 11.77
CA VAL A 214 -18.97 4.53 12.91
C VAL A 214 -18.15 4.62 14.21
N ILE A 215 -16.82 4.60 14.09
CA ILE A 215 -15.89 4.70 15.20
C ILE A 215 -15.11 6.00 15.04
N GLY A 216 -15.37 6.97 15.90
CA GLY A 216 -14.74 8.27 15.86
C GLY A 216 -15.40 9.20 16.88
N GLU A 217 -14.86 10.40 17.03
CA GLU A 217 -15.50 11.44 17.86
C GLU A 217 -16.75 12.03 17.20
N LYS A 218 -16.82 11.93 15.87
CA LYS A 218 -17.90 12.49 15.05
C LYS A 218 -18.29 11.50 13.95
N ILE A 219 -19.59 11.51 13.65
CA ILE A 219 -20.13 10.82 12.48
C ILE A 219 -20.16 11.81 11.33
N TYR A 220 -19.75 11.36 10.14
CA TYR A 220 -19.68 12.16 8.94
C TYR A 220 -20.60 11.58 7.87
N ASP A 221 -21.20 12.47 7.07
CA ASP A 221 -21.91 12.06 5.86
C ASP A 221 -20.90 11.54 4.84
N LEU A 222 -21.05 10.27 4.47
CA LEU A 222 -20.16 9.62 3.51
C LEU A 222 -20.63 9.86 2.07
N PRO A 223 -19.70 9.99 1.10
CA PRO A 223 -20.06 10.17 -0.29
C PRO A 223 -20.78 8.95 -0.86
N PRO A 224 -21.53 9.09 -1.96
CA PRO A 224 -22.02 7.93 -2.68
C PRO A 224 -20.86 7.03 -3.18
N PRO A 225 -21.12 5.75 -3.48
CA PRO A 225 -20.13 4.88 -4.12
C PRO A 225 -19.62 5.48 -5.43
N TYR A 226 -18.35 5.23 -5.74
CA TYR A 226 -17.74 5.65 -7.00
C TYR A 226 -18.51 5.10 -8.20
N VAL A 227 -18.75 5.98 -9.19
CA VAL A 227 -19.31 5.62 -10.48
C VAL A 227 -18.25 5.95 -11.53
N ALA A 228 -17.79 4.92 -12.26
CA ALA A 228 -16.81 5.11 -13.31
C ALA A 228 -17.37 6.02 -14.42
N PRO A 229 -16.57 6.98 -14.93
CA PRO A 229 -16.94 7.74 -16.11
C PRO A 229 -17.28 6.80 -17.27
N PRO A 230 -18.23 7.18 -18.16
CA PRO A 230 -18.50 6.41 -19.35
C PRO A 230 -17.21 6.23 -20.15
N LYS A 231 -16.87 4.98 -20.52
CA LYS A 231 -15.76 4.76 -21.44
C LYS A 231 -16.03 5.55 -22.73
N PRO A 232 -15.05 6.31 -23.26
CA PRO A 232 -15.21 6.93 -24.57
C PRO A 232 -15.53 5.83 -25.58
N THR A 233 -16.71 5.90 -26.19
CA THR A 233 -17.03 5.07 -27.35
C THR A 233 -16.08 5.47 -28.46
N THR A 234 -15.10 4.62 -28.76
CA THR A 234 -14.38 4.68 -30.03
C THR A 234 -15.43 4.68 -31.15
N PRO A 235 -15.42 5.64 -32.08
CA PRO A 235 -16.30 5.61 -33.23
C PRO A 235 -16.13 4.26 -33.92
N VAL A 236 -17.21 3.51 -34.05
CA VAL A 236 -17.23 2.32 -34.91
C VAL A 236 -16.85 2.82 -36.30
N PRO A 237 -15.73 2.37 -36.89
CA PRO A 237 -15.39 2.76 -38.25
C PRO A 237 -16.57 2.35 -39.15
N PRO A 238 -17.03 3.24 -40.04
CA PRO A 238 -18.16 2.94 -40.91
C PRO A 238 -17.89 1.66 -41.68
N PRO A 239 -18.92 0.81 -41.90
CA PRO A 239 -18.75 -0.42 -42.65
C PRO A 239 -18.13 -0.08 -44.00
N THR A 240 -16.94 -0.60 -44.27
CA THR A 240 -16.28 -0.46 -45.57
C THR A 240 -17.22 -0.99 -46.63
N SER A 241 -17.60 -0.12 -47.56
CA SER A 241 -18.42 -0.45 -48.71
C SER A 241 -17.79 -1.60 -49.53
N PRO A 242 -18.62 -2.49 -50.12
CA PRO A 242 -18.11 -3.62 -50.88
C PRO A 242 -17.29 -3.15 -52.08
N LYS A 243 -16.02 -3.59 -52.12
CA LYS A 243 -15.09 -3.35 -53.22
C LYS A 243 -15.68 -3.94 -54.53
N PRO A 244 -15.70 -3.20 -55.65
CA PRO A 244 -16.18 -3.73 -56.92
C PRO A 244 -15.34 -4.95 -57.37
N LYS A 245 -16.01 -6.00 -57.83
CA LYS A 245 -15.39 -7.17 -58.47
C LYS A 245 -14.49 -6.72 -59.63
N PRO A 246 -13.21 -7.16 -59.71
CA PRO A 246 -12.40 -6.91 -60.89
C PRO A 246 -12.95 -7.69 -62.09
N SER A 247 -13.07 -7.01 -63.23
CA SER A 247 -13.41 -7.59 -64.52
C SER A 247 -12.28 -8.51 -64.99
N LYS A 248 -12.68 -9.67 -65.52
CA LYS A 248 -11.79 -10.66 -66.14
C LYS A 248 -11.04 -10.02 -67.32
N LYS A 249 -9.70 -10.03 -67.27
CA LYS A 249 -8.85 -10.10 -68.47
C LYS A 249 -8.01 -11.37 -68.38
N ASN A 250 -8.16 -12.22 -69.39
CA ASN A 250 -7.35 -13.39 -69.65
C ASN A 250 -5.94 -12.94 -70.08
N SER A 251 -4.88 -13.55 -69.56
CA SER A 251 -4.20 -14.69 -70.21
C SER A 251 -2.77 -14.89 -69.70
N ALA A 252 -2.40 -16.17 -69.68
CA ALA A 252 -1.07 -16.74 -69.88
C ALA A 252 -0.05 -16.78 -68.71
N ASN A 253 0.08 -18.02 -68.19
CA ASN A 253 1.30 -18.82 -68.01
C ASN A 253 2.59 -18.16 -67.47
N GLY A 254 3.06 -18.73 -66.36
CA GLY A 254 4.46 -18.61 -65.93
C GLY A 254 4.72 -19.33 -64.61
N SER A 255 5.15 -20.59 -64.71
CA SER A 255 5.72 -21.38 -63.61
C SER A 255 7.03 -20.77 -63.10
N SER A 256 7.25 -20.76 -61.78
CA SER A 256 8.50 -21.26 -61.16
C SER A 256 8.59 -20.94 -59.65
N SER A 257 8.71 -22.02 -58.87
CA SER A 257 9.63 -22.26 -57.74
C SER A 257 10.23 -21.10 -56.92
N GLY A 258 10.15 -21.27 -55.59
CA GLY A 258 11.35 -21.34 -54.74
C GLY A 258 11.71 -20.10 -53.93
N LEU A 259 11.78 -20.29 -52.61
CA LEU A 259 12.90 -19.97 -51.69
C LEU A 259 12.45 -19.34 -50.37
N ALA A 260 12.81 -20.06 -49.30
CA ALA A 260 12.79 -19.65 -47.91
C ALA A 260 13.88 -18.60 -47.62
N LEU A 261 13.68 -17.76 -46.61
CA LEU A 261 14.74 -17.07 -45.86
C LEU A 261 14.21 -16.68 -44.45
N PRO A 262 15.07 -16.43 -43.44
CA PRO A 262 14.96 -17.01 -42.12
C PRO A 262 14.79 -15.99 -40.97
N LEU A 263 14.59 -16.54 -39.76
CA LEU A 263 14.66 -15.87 -38.47
C LEU A 263 15.99 -15.11 -38.28
N PHE A 264 15.92 -13.87 -37.79
CA PHE A 264 17.03 -13.19 -37.12
C PHE A 264 16.72 -13.08 -35.62
N ILE A 265 17.56 -13.73 -34.82
CA ILE A 265 17.70 -13.57 -33.37
C ILE A 265 18.84 -12.58 -33.16
N SER A 266 18.61 -11.48 -32.43
CA SER A 266 19.67 -10.60 -31.94
C SER A 266 19.77 -10.69 -30.43
N ILE A 267 20.89 -11.25 -29.99
CA ILE A 267 21.41 -11.27 -28.62
C ILE A 267 22.09 -9.91 -28.37
N PHE A 268 21.67 -9.18 -27.35
CA PHE A 268 22.44 -8.05 -26.81
C PHE A 268 23.08 -8.48 -25.48
N LEU A 269 24.39 -8.74 -25.56
CA LEU A 269 25.31 -8.79 -24.42
C LEU A 269 25.74 -7.34 -24.13
N TYR A 270 25.51 -6.86 -22.92
CA TYR A 270 26.20 -5.66 -22.40
C TYR A 270 27.03 -6.06 -21.18
N CYS A 271 28.35 -6.15 -21.41
CA CYS A 271 29.37 -6.05 -20.39
C CYS A 271 29.66 -4.56 -20.15
N PHE A 272 29.66 -4.10 -18.90
CA PHE A 272 30.43 -2.92 -18.52
C PHE A 272 31.17 -3.15 -17.19
N LYS A 273 32.50 -3.01 -17.30
CA LYS A 273 33.57 -2.91 -16.29
C LYS A 273 33.16 -2.06 -15.08
N LEU A 274 33.46 -2.46 -13.83
CA LEU A 274 34.77 -2.43 -13.14
C LEU A 274 35.45 -1.05 -13.15
N ILE A 275 35.27 -0.26 -12.09
CA ILE A 275 36.25 0.70 -11.55
C ILE A 275 36.13 0.66 -10.02
N LEU A 276 37.25 0.27 -9.40
CA LEU A 276 37.68 0.31 -7.98
C LEU A 276 36.63 0.27 -6.85
#